data_AF-S6U569-F1
#
_entry.id   AF-S6U569-F1
#
_cell.length_a   1.000
_cell.length_b   1.000
_cell.length_c   1.000
_cell.angle_alpha   90.00
_cell.angle_beta   90.00
_cell.angle_gamma   90.00
#
_symmetry.space_group_name_H-M   'P 1'
#
loop_
_entity.id
_entity.type
_entity.pdbx_description
1 polymer ?
#
loop_
_entity_poly.entity_id
_entity_poly.type
_entity_poly.pdbx_seq_one_letter_code
_entity_poly.pdbx_strand_id
1 'polypeptide(L)'
;MRKQLMIPALLAMSVALAACATKPNPNLEQARSNFTALQTNPESTKVAALETKDASEWLAKAEQAFRNDDDVKKVDQLSYLTNQRVELAKQTIALRTSEAALQNASADRAKARLEARDAQIAALKNSLNAKQTERGTLVTFGDVLFDYNKAELKPTAQGDIGKLAAFLQENTDRKVIVEGYTDSTGSASYNQSLSERRANSVRMALVRMGVDPARVVTMGYGKEYPVADNTSNSGRAMNRRVEVTISNDNQPVAPRSSMK
;
A
#
# COMPACT_ATOMS: atom_id res chain seq x y z
N MET A 1 -39.00 22.20 102.35
CA MET A 1 -39.38 22.31 100.91
C MET A 1 -38.79 21.09 100.20
N ARG A 2 -39.60 20.06 99.87
CA ARG A 2 -40.18 19.78 98.53
C ARG A 2 -39.06 19.62 97.48
N LYS A 3 -38.85 18.49 96.78
CA LYS A 3 -39.81 17.67 96.02
C LYS A 3 -39.22 16.29 95.66
N GLN A 4 -40.11 15.29 95.56
CA GLN A 4 -39.95 14.06 94.78
C GLN A 4 -40.07 14.36 93.26
N LEU A 5 -39.39 13.57 92.43
CA LEU A 5 -39.61 13.36 90.97
C LEU A 5 -38.88 12.03 90.64
N MET A 6 -39.47 10.87 90.32
CA MET A 6 -40.41 10.42 89.26
C MET A 6 -39.92 10.55 87.80
N ILE A 7 -39.45 9.39 87.27
CA ILE A 7 -39.68 8.78 85.92
C ILE A 7 -38.91 9.40 84.70
N PRO A 8 -38.51 8.69 83.60
CA PRO A 8 -38.92 7.34 83.12
C PRO A 8 -37.80 6.34 82.72
N ALA A 9 -38.22 5.08 82.61
CA ALA A 9 -37.56 4.02 81.87
C ALA A 9 -37.55 4.31 80.36
N LEU A 10 -36.36 4.26 79.74
CA LEU A 10 -36.17 4.28 78.29
C LEU A 10 -35.60 2.92 77.88
N LEU A 11 -36.49 2.07 77.34
CA LEU A 11 -36.14 0.80 76.71
C LEU A 11 -35.35 1.10 75.42
N ALA A 12 -34.04 0.90 75.44
CA ALA A 12 -33.22 0.92 74.25
C ALA A 12 -33.41 -0.40 73.48
N MET A 13 -34.27 -0.39 72.47
CA MET A 13 -34.44 -1.51 71.55
C MET A 13 -33.32 -1.44 70.49
N SER A 14 -32.19 -2.08 70.79
CA SER A 14 -31.06 -2.23 69.87
C SER A 14 -31.40 -3.23 68.77
N VAL A 15 -31.77 -2.72 67.59
CA VAL A 15 -31.87 -3.52 66.36
C VAL A 15 -30.46 -3.89 65.91
N ALA A 16 -30.07 -5.13 66.15
CA ALA A 16 -28.84 -5.70 65.59
C ALA A 16 -29.03 -5.92 64.09
N LEU A 17 -28.57 -4.96 63.27
CA LEU A 17 -28.30 -5.19 61.86
C LEU A 17 -27.15 -6.20 61.78
N ALA A 18 -27.49 -7.48 61.64
CA ALA A 18 -26.54 -8.51 61.25
C ALA A 18 -26.11 -8.22 59.80
N ALA A 19 -25.10 -7.37 59.63
CA ALA A 19 -24.37 -7.28 58.39
C ALA A 19 -23.68 -8.63 58.17
N CYS A 20 -24.17 -9.42 57.21
CA CYS A 20 -23.46 -10.59 56.71
C CYS A 20 -22.14 -10.12 56.07
N ALA A 21 -21.11 -9.95 56.89
CA ALA A 21 -19.76 -9.65 56.44
C ALA A 21 -19.14 -10.97 55.94
N THR A 22 -19.44 -11.36 54.70
CA THR A 22 -18.68 -12.42 54.01
C THR A 22 -17.23 -11.96 53.88
N LYS A 23 -16.30 -12.85 54.24
CA LYS A 23 -14.87 -12.53 54.25
C LYS A 23 -14.41 -12.26 52.81
N PRO A 24 -13.72 -11.15 52.52
CA PRO A 24 -13.26 -10.83 51.17
C PRO A 24 -12.37 -11.93 50.58
N ASN A 25 -12.54 -12.26 49.29
CA ASN A 25 -11.61 -13.11 48.55
C ASN A 25 -10.70 -12.23 47.66
N PRO A 26 -9.37 -12.17 47.92
CA PRO A 26 -8.46 -11.29 47.19
C PRO A 26 -8.31 -11.65 45.70
N ASN A 27 -8.38 -12.93 45.34
CA ASN A 27 -8.27 -13.38 43.95
C ASN A 27 -9.49 -12.94 43.13
N LEU A 28 -10.69 -12.99 43.74
CA LEU A 28 -11.92 -12.52 43.11
C LEU A 28 -11.89 -11.00 42.90
N GLU A 29 -11.44 -10.24 43.89
CA GLU A 29 -11.30 -8.77 43.75
C GLU A 29 -10.29 -8.40 42.66
N GLN A 30 -9.18 -9.11 42.57
CA GLN A 30 -8.21 -8.91 41.49
C GLN A 30 -8.82 -9.21 40.11
N ALA A 31 -9.57 -10.32 39.99
CA ALA A 31 -10.25 -10.68 38.76
C ALA A 31 -11.29 -9.64 38.32
N ARG A 32 -12.06 -9.10 39.27
CA ARG A 32 -12.98 -7.97 39.03
C ARG A 32 -12.24 -6.76 38.50
N SER A 33 -11.21 -6.32 39.19
CA SER A 33 -10.40 -5.16 38.80
C SER A 33 -9.80 -5.32 37.40
N ASN A 34 -9.24 -6.49 37.09
CA ASN A 34 -8.68 -6.80 35.78
C ASN A 34 -9.74 -6.79 34.67
N PHE A 35 -10.92 -7.34 34.94
CA PHE A 35 -12.03 -7.33 33.98
C PHE A 35 -12.59 -5.91 33.77
N THR A 36 -12.73 -5.11 34.82
CA THR A 36 -13.11 -3.69 34.70
C THR A 36 -12.10 -2.92 33.84
N ALA A 37 -10.80 -3.14 34.04
CA ALA A 37 -9.75 -2.52 33.22
C ALA A 37 -9.80 -2.99 31.76
N LEU A 38 -10.24 -4.22 31.49
CA LEU A 38 -10.49 -4.68 30.12
C LEU A 38 -11.70 -3.97 29.50
N GLN A 39 -12.81 -3.83 30.23
CA GLN A 39 -14.03 -3.19 29.74
C GLN A 39 -13.87 -1.69 29.45
N THR A 40 -12.98 -1.00 30.17
CA THR A 40 -12.70 0.41 29.90
C THR A 40 -11.88 0.63 28.62
N ASN A 41 -11.25 -0.42 28.08
CA ASN A 41 -10.60 -0.35 26.77
C ASN A 41 -11.66 -0.43 25.66
N PRO A 42 -11.82 0.61 24.81
CA PRO A 42 -12.81 0.60 23.72
C PRO A 42 -12.61 -0.54 22.71
N GLU A 43 -11.39 -1.05 22.59
CA GLU A 43 -11.05 -2.13 21.67
C GLU A 43 -11.52 -3.51 22.17
N SER A 44 -11.84 -3.64 23.46
CA SER A 44 -12.41 -4.87 24.02
C SER A 44 -13.72 -5.27 23.35
N THR A 45 -14.57 -4.31 23.00
CA THR A 45 -15.86 -4.56 22.33
C THR A 45 -15.76 -4.53 20.81
N LYS A 46 -14.78 -3.81 20.25
CA LYS A 46 -14.61 -3.72 18.80
C LYS A 46 -13.86 -4.91 18.22
N VAL A 47 -12.74 -5.29 18.82
CA VAL A 47 -11.83 -6.28 18.26
C VAL A 47 -11.66 -7.51 19.13
N ALA A 48 -12.20 -7.56 20.35
CA ALA A 48 -12.10 -8.75 21.22
C ALA A 48 -13.43 -9.07 21.92
N ALA A 49 -14.56 -8.87 21.24
CA ALA A 49 -15.88 -8.98 21.84
C ALA A 49 -16.18 -10.37 22.41
N LEU A 50 -15.75 -11.42 21.69
CA LEU A 50 -15.94 -12.81 22.12
C LEU A 50 -15.09 -13.13 23.35
N GLU A 51 -13.82 -12.77 23.33
CA GLU A 51 -12.88 -13.00 24.42
C GLU A 51 -13.28 -12.20 25.68
N THR A 52 -13.80 -10.98 25.49
CA THR A 52 -14.34 -10.14 26.56
C THR A 52 -15.62 -10.74 27.15
N LYS A 53 -16.50 -11.32 26.31
CA LYS A 53 -17.69 -12.03 26.77
C LYS A 53 -17.31 -13.28 27.57
N ASP A 54 -16.37 -14.08 27.08
CA ASP A 54 -15.87 -15.26 27.79
C ASP A 54 -15.32 -14.89 29.18
N ALA A 55 -14.50 -13.83 29.26
CA ALA A 55 -13.99 -13.34 30.54
C ALA A 55 -15.12 -12.92 31.49
N SER A 56 -16.17 -12.28 30.98
CA SER A 56 -17.38 -11.92 31.74
C SER A 56 -18.10 -13.14 32.30
N GLU A 57 -18.28 -14.19 31.49
CA GLU A 57 -18.95 -15.42 31.90
C GLU A 57 -18.17 -16.17 32.98
N TRP A 58 -16.83 -16.20 32.89
CA TRP A 58 -15.98 -16.78 33.94
C TRP A 58 -16.01 -15.97 35.23
N LEU A 59 -15.99 -14.64 35.15
CA LEU A 59 -16.16 -13.77 36.31
C LEU A 59 -17.51 -14.02 36.98
N ALA A 60 -18.60 -14.09 36.22
CA ALA A 60 -19.93 -14.36 36.75
C ALA A 60 -20.00 -15.71 37.51
N LYS A 61 -19.32 -16.75 37.01
CA LYS A 61 -19.20 -18.05 37.71
C LYS A 61 -18.43 -17.91 39.03
N ALA A 62 -17.32 -17.17 39.03
CA ALA A 62 -16.53 -16.94 40.24
C ALA A 62 -17.34 -16.18 41.31
N GLU A 63 -18.08 -15.16 40.90
CA GLU A 63 -18.95 -14.39 41.79
C GLU A 63 -20.13 -15.20 42.32
N GLN A 64 -20.72 -16.05 41.48
CA GLN A 64 -21.79 -16.94 41.91
C GLN A 64 -21.29 -17.95 42.94
N ALA A 65 -20.12 -18.55 42.73
CA ALA A 65 -19.50 -19.45 43.71
C ALA A 65 -19.24 -18.74 45.04
N PHE A 66 -18.73 -17.50 45.01
CA PHE A 66 -18.52 -16.70 46.22
C PHE A 66 -19.83 -16.34 46.93
N ARG A 67 -20.90 -15.98 46.20
CA ARG A 67 -22.23 -15.69 46.77
C ARG A 67 -22.88 -16.90 47.43
N ASN A 68 -22.60 -18.09 46.92
CA ASN A 68 -23.14 -19.36 47.43
C ASN A 68 -22.35 -19.92 48.62
N ASP A 69 -21.28 -19.24 49.07
CA ASP A 69 -20.36 -19.73 50.11
C ASP A 69 -19.72 -21.08 49.75
N ASP A 70 -19.44 -21.30 48.46
CA ASP A 70 -18.69 -22.46 47.98
C ASP A 70 -17.25 -22.48 48.54
N ASP A 71 -16.57 -23.64 48.47
CA ASP A 71 -15.15 -23.79 48.87
C ASP A 71 -14.27 -22.67 48.27
N VAL A 72 -13.47 -22.03 49.13
CA VAL A 72 -12.51 -20.97 48.77
C VAL A 72 -11.63 -21.38 47.58
N LYS A 73 -11.19 -22.65 47.52
CA LYS A 73 -10.38 -23.17 46.41
C LYS A 73 -11.09 -23.11 45.07
N LYS A 74 -12.41 -23.33 45.06
CA LYS A 74 -13.24 -23.24 43.85
C LYS A 74 -13.34 -21.79 43.38
N VAL A 75 -13.56 -20.86 44.30
CA VAL A 75 -13.57 -19.41 43.98
C VAL A 75 -12.22 -19.00 43.41
N ASP A 76 -11.12 -19.38 44.05
CA ASP A 76 -9.75 -19.07 43.60
C ASP A 76 -9.46 -19.61 42.20
N GLN A 77 -9.84 -20.87 41.92
CA GLN A 77 -9.67 -21.48 40.61
C GLN A 77 -10.46 -20.73 39.52
N LEU A 78 -11.71 -20.36 39.80
CA LEU A 78 -12.54 -19.61 38.85
C LEU A 78 -11.96 -18.21 38.62
N SER A 79 -11.53 -17.51 39.67
CA SER A 79 -10.87 -16.21 39.56
C SER A 79 -9.56 -16.28 38.75
N TYR A 80 -8.78 -17.35 38.91
CA TYR A 80 -7.60 -17.61 38.08
C TYR A 80 -7.98 -17.75 36.60
N LEU A 81 -8.99 -18.55 36.29
CA LEU A 81 -9.46 -18.72 34.90
C LEU A 81 -10.01 -17.42 34.32
N THR A 82 -10.71 -16.59 35.11
CA THR A 82 -11.12 -15.25 34.70
C THR A 82 -9.91 -14.40 34.31
N ASN A 83 -8.86 -14.37 35.12
CA ASN A 83 -7.64 -13.62 34.81
C ASN A 83 -6.97 -14.11 33.52
N GLN A 84 -6.92 -15.42 33.29
CA GLN A 84 -6.40 -15.99 32.04
C GLN A 84 -7.23 -15.54 30.82
N ARG A 85 -8.56 -15.49 30.95
CA ARG A 85 -9.45 -15.02 29.87
C ARG A 85 -9.31 -13.52 29.61
N VAL A 86 -9.15 -12.71 30.67
CA VAL A 86 -8.85 -11.29 30.53
C VAL A 86 -7.53 -11.08 29.79
N GLU A 87 -6.50 -11.85 30.12
CA GLU A 87 -5.19 -11.72 29.47
C GLU A 87 -5.25 -12.14 27.99
N LEU A 88 -5.97 -13.22 27.68
CA LEU A 88 -6.24 -13.61 26.29
C LEU A 88 -6.93 -12.48 25.51
N ALA A 89 -7.95 -11.85 26.10
CA ALA A 89 -8.64 -10.72 25.45
C ALA A 89 -7.69 -9.54 25.19
N LYS A 90 -6.81 -9.20 26.14
CA LYS A 90 -5.79 -8.15 25.96
C LYS A 90 -4.80 -8.49 24.84
N GLN A 91 -4.35 -9.73 24.77
CA GLN A 91 -3.46 -10.20 23.69
C GLN A 91 -4.16 -10.16 22.34
N THR A 92 -5.43 -10.55 22.25
CA THR A 92 -6.22 -10.43 21.02
C THR A 92 -6.37 -8.98 20.59
N ILE A 93 -6.63 -8.06 21.51
CA ILE A 93 -6.67 -6.61 21.21
C ILE A 93 -5.33 -6.16 20.63
N ALA A 94 -4.22 -6.45 21.32
CA ALA A 94 -2.88 -6.06 20.87
C ALA A 94 -2.55 -6.62 19.48
N LEU A 95 -2.87 -7.89 19.23
CA LEU A 95 -2.66 -8.54 17.95
C LEU A 95 -3.48 -7.88 16.84
N ARG A 96 -4.81 -7.83 16.99
CA ARG A 96 -5.72 -7.33 15.94
C ARG A 96 -5.50 -5.84 15.65
N THR A 97 -5.20 -5.04 16.68
CA THR A 97 -4.85 -3.61 16.46
C THR A 97 -3.53 -3.45 15.73
N SER A 98 -2.53 -4.28 16.04
CA SER A 98 -1.26 -4.30 15.31
C SER A 98 -1.43 -4.74 13.86
N GLU A 99 -2.21 -5.79 13.61
CA GLU A 99 -2.56 -6.24 12.25
C GLU A 99 -3.27 -5.15 11.45
N ALA A 100 -4.25 -4.48 12.04
CA ALA A 100 -4.96 -3.36 11.39
C ALA A 100 -4.00 -2.19 11.10
N ALA A 101 -3.10 -1.86 12.02
CA ALA A 101 -2.09 -0.82 11.80
C ALA A 101 -1.14 -1.19 10.65
N LEU A 102 -0.71 -2.45 10.56
CA LEU A 102 0.12 -2.93 9.45
C LEU A 102 -0.62 -2.89 8.11
N GLN A 103 -1.90 -3.28 8.08
CA GLN A 103 -2.71 -3.20 6.88
C GLN A 103 -2.88 -1.75 6.41
N ASN A 104 -3.24 -0.83 7.31
CA ASN A 104 -3.37 0.59 6.98
C ASN A 104 -2.05 1.17 6.47
N ALA A 105 -0.93 0.88 7.14
CA ALA A 105 0.39 1.31 6.68
C ALA A 105 0.75 0.75 5.30
N SER A 106 0.38 -0.50 5.01
CA SER A 106 0.58 -1.10 3.69
C SER A 106 -0.26 -0.43 2.60
N ALA A 107 -1.51 -0.08 2.91
CA ALA A 107 -2.43 0.62 2.02
C ALA A 107 -1.94 2.05 1.74
N ASP A 108 -1.51 2.78 2.77
CA ASP A 108 -0.94 4.11 2.65
C ASP A 108 0.33 4.10 1.79
N ARG A 109 1.21 3.11 2.01
CA ARG A 109 2.41 2.93 1.18
C ARG A 109 2.05 2.63 -0.28
N ALA A 110 1.04 1.79 -0.52
CA ALA A 110 0.57 1.50 -1.87
C ALA A 110 0.02 2.77 -2.55
N LYS A 111 -0.78 3.55 -1.83
CA LYS A 111 -1.33 4.82 -2.30
C LYS A 111 -0.22 5.83 -2.64
N ALA A 112 0.71 6.06 -1.73
CA ALA A 112 1.84 6.97 -1.94
C ALA A 112 2.70 6.54 -3.15
N ARG A 113 2.87 5.23 -3.36
CA ARG A 113 3.56 4.70 -4.54
C ARG A 113 2.80 5.02 -5.83
N LEU A 114 1.48 4.85 -5.87
CA LEU A 114 0.66 5.18 -7.04
C LEU A 114 0.72 6.67 -7.35
N GLU A 115 0.56 7.54 -6.35
CA GLU A 115 0.64 8.99 -6.53
C GLU A 115 2.01 9.43 -7.07
N ALA A 116 3.10 8.84 -6.57
CA ALA A 116 4.44 9.10 -7.11
C ALA A 116 4.58 8.67 -8.58
N ARG A 117 3.95 7.54 -8.96
CA ARG A 117 3.92 7.06 -10.35
C ARG A 117 3.14 7.99 -11.27
N ASP A 118 2.00 8.49 -10.82
CA ASP A 118 1.17 9.42 -11.58
C ASP A 118 1.88 10.76 -11.79
N ALA A 119 2.54 11.27 -10.76
CA ALA A 119 3.35 12.48 -10.86
C ALA A 119 4.50 12.31 -11.87
N GLN A 120 5.19 11.17 -11.86
CA GLN A 120 6.24 10.83 -12.82
C GLN A 120 5.71 10.82 -14.26
N ILE A 121 4.57 10.18 -14.48
CA ILE A 121 3.93 10.10 -15.80
C ILE A 121 3.50 11.49 -16.28
N ALA A 122 2.92 12.31 -15.39
CA ALA A 122 2.52 13.67 -15.70
C ALA A 122 3.72 14.54 -16.11
N ALA A 123 4.85 14.41 -15.41
CA ALA A 123 6.09 15.10 -15.76
C ALA A 123 6.59 14.71 -17.16
N LEU A 124 6.55 13.41 -17.51
CA LEU A 124 6.94 12.94 -18.83
C LEU A 124 5.96 13.39 -19.93
N LYS A 125 4.66 13.38 -19.64
CA LYS A 125 3.62 13.88 -20.54
C LYS A 125 3.84 15.36 -20.88
N ASN A 126 4.10 16.19 -19.87
CA ASN A 126 4.30 17.62 -20.06
C ASN A 126 5.61 17.97 -20.77
N SER A 127 6.65 17.15 -20.60
CA SER A 127 7.98 17.43 -21.14
C SER A 127 8.22 16.85 -22.54
N LEU A 128 7.60 15.71 -22.85
CA LEU A 128 7.86 14.91 -24.07
C LEU A 128 6.58 14.45 -24.80
N ASN A 129 5.41 14.99 -24.46
CA ASN A 129 4.12 14.60 -25.05
C ASN A 129 3.82 13.08 -24.93
N ALA A 130 4.25 12.47 -23.83
CA ALA A 130 4.10 11.05 -23.58
C ALA A 130 2.61 10.61 -23.48
N LYS A 131 2.33 9.39 -23.90
CA LYS A 131 1.00 8.78 -23.90
C LYS A 131 1.02 7.45 -23.15
N GLN A 132 -0.02 7.17 -22.38
CA GLN A 132 -0.20 5.84 -21.79
C GLN A 132 -0.70 4.85 -22.84
N THR A 133 -0.11 3.66 -22.85
CA THR A 133 -0.48 2.54 -23.70
C THR A 133 -0.49 1.26 -22.86
N GLU A 134 -1.06 0.17 -23.39
CA GLU A 134 -1.04 -1.13 -22.72
C GLU A 134 0.38 -1.67 -22.49
N ARG A 135 1.35 -1.26 -23.32
CA ARG A 135 2.76 -1.64 -23.24
C ARG A 135 3.56 -0.80 -22.24
N GLY A 136 2.95 0.26 -21.71
CA GLY A 136 3.60 1.25 -20.86
C GLY A 136 3.50 2.67 -21.42
N THR A 137 4.42 3.53 -21.00
CA THR A 137 4.41 4.95 -21.39
C THR A 137 5.17 5.15 -22.69
N LEU A 138 4.46 5.56 -23.74
CA LEU A 138 4.98 5.81 -25.08
C LEU A 138 5.39 7.28 -25.25
N VAL A 139 6.64 7.50 -25.65
CA VAL A 139 7.14 8.79 -26.15
C VAL A 139 7.42 8.64 -27.64
N THR A 140 6.88 9.55 -28.45
CA THR A 140 7.09 9.53 -29.91
C THR A 140 7.94 10.72 -30.32
N PHE A 141 9.06 10.42 -30.94
CA PHE A 141 9.93 11.40 -31.55
C PHE A 141 9.76 11.32 -33.07
N GLY A 142 9.25 12.38 -33.69
CA GLY A 142 9.06 12.43 -35.14
C GLY A 142 10.36 12.65 -35.92
N ASP A 143 10.23 13.22 -37.12
CA ASP A 143 11.32 13.49 -38.08
C ASP A 143 12.37 14.50 -37.58
N VAL A 144 12.22 15.02 -36.36
CA VAL A 144 13.12 15.99 -35.73
C VAL A 144 14.44 15.38 -35.24
N LEU A 145 14.51 14.03 -35.16
CA LEU A 145 15.69 13.35 -34.62
C LEU A 145 16.85 13.22 -35.62
N PHE A 146 16.55 13.06 -36.91
CA PHE A 146 17.54 12.67 -37.91
C PHE A 146 17.38 13.50 -39.19
N ASP A 147 18.47 13.69 -39.94
CA ASP A 147 18.34 14.18 -41.31
C ASP A 147 17.81 13.07 -42.24
N TYR A 148 17.39 13.49 -43.44
CA TYR A 148 16.97 12.57 -44.50
C TYR A 148 18.02 11.48 -44.77
N ASN A 149 17.59 10.22 -44.79
CA ASN A 149 18.44 9.03 -44.96
C ASN A 149 19.60 8.87 -43.95
N LYS A 150 19.61 9.63 -42.86
CA LYS A 150 20.61 9.50 -41.79
C LYS A 150 20.05 8.80 -40.56
N ALA A 151 20.98 8.24 -39.78
CA ALA A 151 20.73 7.68 -38.45
C ALA A 151 21.52 8.42 -37.35
N GLU A 152 22.23 9.49 -37.69
CA GLU A 152 22.92 10.34 -36.71
C GLU A 152 21.94 11.33 -36.09
N LEU A 153 21.93 11.40 -34.76
CA LEU A 153 21.05 12.30 -34.02
C LEU A 153 21.44 13.76 -34.24
N LYS A 154 20.45 14.58 -34.56
CA LYS A 154 20.64 16.03 -34.69
C LYS A 154 20.95 16.66 -33.33
N PRO A 155 21.72 17.76 -33.28
CA PRO A 155 21.93 18.50 -32.03
C PRO A 155 20.62 18.94 -31.36
N THR A 156 19.61 19.31 -32.15
CA THR A 156 18.27 19.68 -31.68
C THR A 156 17.56 18.55 -30.93
N ALA A 157 17.89 17.29 -31.21
CA ALA A 157 17.31 16.13 -30.55
C ALA A 157 17.90 15.89 -29.14
N GLN A 158 19.10 16.42 -28.85
CA GLN A 158 19.80 16.14 -27.60
C GLN A 158 19.03 16.59 -26.37
N GLY A 159 18.28 17.70 -26.46
CA GLY A 159 17.47 18.20 -25.35
C GLY A 159 16.38 17.22 -24.92
N ASP A 160 15.62 16.69 -25.89
CA ASP A 160 14.52 15.78 -25.58
C ASP A 160 15.01 14.37 -25.21
N ILE A 161 16.09 13.89 -25.84
CA ILE A 161 16.75 12.64 -25.41
C ILE A 161 17.37 12.82 -24.02
N GLY A 162 17.88 14.00 -23.68
CA GLY A 162 18.38 14.33 -22.35
C GLY A 162 17.30 14.29 -21.27
N LYS A 163 16.11 14.84 -21.54
CA LYS A 163 14.94 14.73 -20.63
C LYS A 163 14.55 13.27 -20.40
N LEU A 164 14.51 12.47 -21.46
CA LEU A 164 14.23 11.04 -21.37
C LEU A 164 15.31 10.31 -20.56
N ALA A 165 16.59 10.61 -20.78
CA ALA A 165 17.69 10.02 -20.05
C ALA A 165 17.66 10.37 -18.56
N ALA A 166 17.35 11.63 -18.20
CA ALA A 166 17.19 12.06 -16.82
C ALA A 166 16.05 11.28 -16.14
N PHE A 167 14.89 11.18 -16.79
CA PHE A 167 13.78 10.37 -16.29
C PHE A 167 14.19 8.91 -16.05
N LEU A 168 14.93 8.29 -16.97
CA LEU A 168 15.36 6.90 -16.83
C LEU A 168 16.45 6.69 -15.77
N GLN A 169 17.23 7.71 -15.45
CA GLN A 169 18.20 7.68 -14.34
C GLN A 169 17.50 7.78 -12.98
N GLU A 170 16.47 8.62 -12.86
CA GLU A 170 15.66 8.72 -11.65
C GLU A 170 14.78 7.47 -11.42
N ASN A 171 14.47 6.73 -12.48
CA ASN A 171 13.62 5.56 -12.46
C ASN A 171 14.38 4.32 -12.90
N THR A 172 15.34 3.87 -12.08
CA THR A 172 16.28 2.79 -12.39
C THR A 172 15.63 1.42 -12.60
N ASP A 173 14.42 1.23 -12.09
CA ASP A 173 13.63 0.02 -12.24
C ASP A 173 12.96 -0.10 -13.61
N ARG A 174 12.98 0.94 -14.45
CA ARG A 174 12.28 0.95 -15.75
C ARG A 174 13.12 0.32 -16.85
N LYS A 175 12.49 -0.50 -17.68
CA LYS A 175 13.03 -1.03 -18.94
C LYS A 175 12.40 -0.30 -20.11
N VAL A 176 13.12 -0.27 -21.22
CA VAL A 176 12.78 0.56 -22.37
C VAL A 176 12.98 -0.25 -23.64
N ILE A 177 12.02 -0.13 -24.55
CA ILE A 177 12.19 -0.53 -25.94
C ILE A 177 12.15 0.71 -26.83
N VAL A 178 13.12 0.80 -27.72
CA VAL A 178 13.26 1.86 -28.72
C VAL A 178 12.94 1.27 -30.08
N GLU A 179 11.92 1.76 -30.73
CA GLU A 179 11.37 1.22 -31.96
C GLU A 179 11.51 2.25 -33.09
N GLY A 180 12.28 1.91 -34.12
CA GLY A 180 12.48 2.77 -35.29
C GLY A 180 11.49 2.48 -36.41
N TYR A 181 11.04 3.53 -37.08
CA TYR A 181 10.14 3.46 -38.23
C TYR A 181 10.61 4.39 -39.36
N THR A 182 10.28 4.03 -40.59
CA THR A 182 10.50 4.84 -41.80
C THR A 182 9.17 5.11 -42.49
N ASP A 183 9.20 6.00 -43.48
CA ASP A 183 8.12 6.05 -44.46
C ASP A 183 8.25 4.90 -45.49
N SER A 184 7.31 4.84 -46.43
CA SER A 184 7.25 3.80 -47.45
C SER A 184 8.26 3.94 -48.60
N THR A 185 9.06 5.00 -48.64
CA THR A 185 10.00 5.30 -49.74
C THR A 185 11.22 4.39 -49.65
N GLY A 186 11.68 3.84 -50.78
CA GLY A 186 12.84 2.95 -50.83
C GLY A 186 12.51 1.46 -50.62
N SER A 187 13.53 0.61 -50.70
CA SER A 187 13.35 -0.84 -50.57
C SER A 187 13.05 -1.25 -49.13
N ALA A 188 12.34 -2.37 -48.95
CA ALA A 188 12.02 -2.89 -47.63
C ALA A 188 13.28 -3.18 -46.79
N SER A 189 14.30 -3.81 -47.40
CA SER A 189 15.57 -4.12 -46.73
C SER A 189 16.34 -2.86 -46.31
N TYR A 190 16.31 -1.80 -47.14
CA TYR A 190 16.91 -0.53 -46.80
C TYR A 190 16.22 0.13 -45.61
N ASN A 191 14.89 0.19 -45.64
CA ASN A 191 14.09 0.78 -44.57
C ASN A 191 14.23 0.02 -43.25
N GLN A 192 14.25 -1.31 -43.31
CA GLN A 192 14.53 -2.15 -42.15
C GLN A 192 15.87 -1.76 -41.52
N SER A 193 16.95 -1.79 -42.29
CA SER A 193 18.29 -1.44 -41.82
C SER A 193 18.39 0.00 -41.29
N LEU A 194 17.72 0.95 -41.94
CA LEU A 194 17.70 2.36 -41.51
C LEU A 194 16.98 2.53 -40.18
N SER A 195 15.84 1.87 -40.01
CA SER A 195 15.05 1.92 -38.78
C SER A 195 15.80 1.34 -37.57
N GLU A 196 16.50 0.22 -37.75
CA GLU A 196 17.33 -0.42 -36.73
C GLU A 196 18.49 0.50 -36.30
N ARG A 197 19.20 1.09 -37.27
CA ARG A 197 20.29 2.04 -36.96
C ARG A 197 19.78 3.25 -36.19
N ARG A 198 18.63 3.80 -36.55
CA ARG A 198 18.02 4.95 -35.85
C ARG A 198 17.65 4.60 -34.41
N ALA A 199 17.04 3.44 -34.19
CA ALA A 199 16.75 2.95 -32.84
C ALA A 199 18.04 2.78 -32.02
N ASN A 200 19.09 2.20 -32.62
CA ASN A 200 20.37 2.03 -31.97
C ASN A 200 21.06 3.37 -31.64
N SER A 201 20.95 4.39 -32.49
CA SER A 201 21.48 5.72 -32.19
C SER A 201 20.84 6.36 -30.96
N VAL A 202 19.52 6.22 -30.80
CA VAL A 202 18.82 6.67 -29.58
C VAL A 202 19.30 5.88 -28.36
N ARG A 203 19.41 4.55 -28.47
CA ARG A 203 19.96 3.71 -27.39
C ARG A 203 21.37 4.16 -26.98
N MET A 204 22.26 4.36 -27.94
CA MET A 204 23.64 4.81 -27.66
C MET A 204 23.67 6.17 -26.98
N ALA A 205 22.80 7.10 -27.38
CA ALA A 205 22.69 8.39 -26.72
C ALA A 205 22.22 8.27 -25.26
N LEU A 206 21.20 7.45 -25.00
CA LEU A 206 20.73 7.17 -23.64
C LEU A 206 21.84 6.54 -22.78
N VAL A 207 22.57 5.57 -23.33
CA VAL A 207 23.70 4.91 -22.64
C VAL A 207 24.82 5.91 -22.33
N ARG A 208 25.18 6.77 -23.29
CA ARG A 208 26.16 7.84 -23.08
C ARG A 208 25.75 8.82 -21.98
N MET A 209 24.45 9.00 -21.80
CA MET A 209 23.87 9.84 -20.76
C MET A 209 23.69 9.12 -19.41
N GLY A 210 24.16 7.87 -19.26
CA GLY A 210 24.17 7.15 -17.99
C GLY A 210 23.05 6.13 -17.79
N VAL A 211 22.22 5.87 -18.81
CA VAL A 211 21.22 4.79 -18.74
C VAL A 211 21.91 3.44 -18.92
N ASP A 212 21.68 2.49 -18.02
CA ASP A 212 22.26 1.15 -18.12
C ASP A 212 21.84 0.46 -19.44
N PRO A 213 22.81 0.01 -20.27
CA PRO A 213 22.55 -0.62 -21.56
C PRO A 213 21.70 -1.89 -21.49
N ALA A 214 21.65 -2.58 -20.35
CA ALA A 214 20.81 -3.76 -20.15
C ALA A 214 19.31 -3.44 -20.07
N ARG A 215 18.97 -2.17 -19.81
CA ARG A 215 17.59 -1.68 -19.70
C ARG A 215 17.01 -1.24 -21.04
N VAL A 216 17.83 -1.09 -22.08
CA VAL A 216 17.43 -0.50 -23.36
C VAL A 216 17.57 -1.51 -24.49
N VAL A 217 16.42 -1.96 -25.00
CA VAL A 217 16.29 -2.82 -26.16
C VAL A 217 15.93 -1.96 -27.38
N THR A 218 16.39 -2.37 -28.57
CA THR A 218 16.10 -1.67 -29.83
C THR A 218 15.47 -2.62 -30.84
N MET A 219 14.49 -2.13 -31.59
CA MET A 219 13.88 -2.83 -32.73
C MET A 219 13.72 -1.86 -33.90
N GLY A 220 13.88 -2.36 -35.12
CA GLY A 220 13.50 -1.64 -36.33
C GLY A 220 12.34 -2.34 -37.01
N TYR A 221 11.36 -1.56 -37.48
CA TYR A 221 10.19 -2.09 -38.20
C TYR A 221 10.13 -1.64 -39.66
N GLY A 222 11.16 -0.92 -40.13
CA GLY A 222 11.16 -0.32 -41.46
C GLY A 222 9.89 0.48 -41.70
N LYS A 223 9.17 0.15 -42.77
CA LYS A 223 7.92 0.83 -43.19
C LYS A 223 6.64 0.21 -42.61
N GLU A 224 6.76 -0.79 -41.74
CA GLU A 224 5.60 -1.42 -41.10
C GLU A 224 4.99 -0.51 -40.03
N TYR A 225 3.74 -0.81 -39.65
CA TYR A 225 2.97 -0.04 -38.65
C TYR A 225 2.93 1.49 -38.91
N PRO A 226 2.47 1.93 -40.11
CA PRO A 226 2.29 3.34 -40.40
C PRO A 226 1.24 3.94 -39.45
N VAL A 227 1.49 5.17 -39.00
CA VAL A 227 0.56 5.96 -38.17
C VAL A 227 -0.19 7.01 -38.99
N ALA A 228 0.23 7.21 -40.23
CA ALA A 228 -0.41 8.10 -41.19
C ALA A 228 -0.29 7.56 -42.62
N ASP A 229 -1.03 8.18 -43.52
CA ASP A 229 -0.92 8.01 -44.97
C ASP A 229 0.54 8.14 -45.46
N ASN A 230 0.91 7.38 -46.50
CA ASN A 230 2.24 7.42 -47.09
C ASN A 230 2.31 8.18 -48.43
N THR A 231 1.17 8.64 -48.95
CA THR A 231 1.06 9.36 -50.23
C THR A 231 1.37 10.84 -50.08
N SER A 232 1.05 11.46 -48.93
CA SER A 232 1.36 12.87 -48.64
C SER A 232 2.73 13.05 -47.98
N ASN A 233 3.35 14.22 -48.19
CA ASN A 233 4.59 14.61 -47.51
C ASN A 233 4.43 14.64 -45.98
N SER A 234 3.30 15.16 -45.49
CA SER A 234 3.00 15.26 -44.06
C SER A 234 2.83 13.88 -43.42
N GLY A 235 2.10 12.98 -44.08
CA GLY A 235 1.92 11.61 -43.61
C GLY A 235 3.24 10.82 -43.55
N ARG A 236 4.08 10.93 -44.57
CA ARG A 236 5.44 10.36 -44.55
C ARG A 236 6.28 10.90 -43.40
N ALA A 237 6.21 12.21 -43.11
CA ALA A 237 6.93 12.81 -42.00
C ALA A 237 6.49 12.25 -40.64
N MET A 238 5.19 11.96 -40.45
CA MET A 238 4.70 11.30 -39.24
C MET A 238 5.16 9.83 -39.13
N ASN A 239 5.31 9.13 -40.25
CA ASN A 239 5.80 7.74 -40.26
C ASN A 239 7.31 7.63 -39.99
N ARG A 240 8.11 8.65 -40.35
CA ARG A 240 9.53 8.77 -39.98
C ARG A 240 9.64 9.16 -38.50
N ARG A 241 9.62 8.16 -37.63
CA ARG A 241 9.63 8.37 -36.18
C ARG A 241 10.45 7.31 -35.45
N VAL A 242 10.83 7.64 -34.23
CA VAL A 242 11.26 6.68 -33.22
C VAL A 242 10.29 6.74 -32.07
N GLU A 243 9.82 5.57 -31.66
CA GLU A 243 9.00 5.44 -30.48
C GLU A 243 9.82 4.83 -29.36
N VAL A 244 9.66 5.37 -28.16
CA VAL A 244 10.27 4.85 -26.96
C VAL A 244 9.16 4.47 -26.00
N THR A 245 9.03 3.17 -25.73
CA THR A 245 8.06 2.68 -24.75
C THR A 245 8.80 2.33 -23.47
N ILE A 246 8.34 2.93 -22.36
CA ILE A 246 8.90 2.76 -21.02
C ILE A 246 7.95 1.86 -20.22
N SER A 247 8.49 0.80 -19.61
CA SER A 247 7.72 -0.17 -18.82
C SER A 247 7.05 0.46 -17.60
N ASN A 248 5.95 -0.15 -17.15
CA ASN A 248 5.26 0.27 -15.91
C ASN A 248 5.96 -0.21 -14.62
N ASP A 249 6.90 -1.13 -14.76
CA ASP A 249 7.63 -1.80 -13.69
C ASP A 249 9.01 -2.29 -14.21
N ASN A 250 9.61 -3.28 -13.54
CA ASN A 250 10.88 -3.88 -13.95
C ASN A 250 10.73 -5.03 -14.98
N GLN A 251 9.58 -5.14 -15.64
CA GLN A 251 9.39 -6.13 -16.70
C GLN A 251 9.81 -5.57 -18.06
N PRO A 252 10.38 -6.41 -18.95
CA PRO A 252 10.67 -6.01 -20.32
C PRO A 252 9.41 -5.54 -21.03
N VAL A 253 9.52 -4.50 -21.85
CA VAL A 253 8.42 -4.07 -22.71
C VAL A 253 8.28 -5.05 -23.87
N ALA A 254 7.08 -5.57 -24.07
CA ALA A 254 6.76 -6.44 -25.19
C ALA A 254 6.95 -5.70 -26.54
N PRO A 255 7.56 -6.31 -27.58
CA PRO A 255 7.67 -5.72 -28.90
C PRO A 255 6.30 -5.40 -29.51
N ARG A 256 6.22 -4.39 -30.40
CA ARG A 256 4.96 -4.07 -31.08
C ARG A 256 4.39 -5.27 -31.86
N SER A 257 5.28 -6.09 -32.44
CA SER A 257 4.91 -7.28 -33.21
C SER A 257 4.22 -8.39 -32.41
N SER A 258 4.24 -8.35 -31.06
CA SER A 258 3.50 -9.30 -30.23
C SER A 258 2.09 -8.84 -29.86
N MET A 259 1.71 -7.60 -30.18
CA MET A 259 0.34 -7.12 -29.98
C MET A 259 -0.53 -7.68 -31.11
N LYS A 260 -1.54 -8.48 -30.76
CA LYS A 260 -2.53 -9.03 -31.70
C LYS A 260 -3.63 -8.03 -32.00
#